data_AF-A0A257AFF2-F1
#
_entry.id   AF-A0A257AFF2-F1
#
_cell.length_a   1.000
_cell.length_b   1.000
_cell.length_c   1.000
_cell.angle_alpha   90.00
_cell.angle_beta   90.00
_cell.angle_gamma   90.00
#
_symmetry.space_group_name_H-M   'P 1'
#
loop_
_entity.id
_entity.type
_entity.pdbx_description
1 polymer ?
#
loop_
_entity_poly.entity_id
_entity_poly.type
_entity_poly.pdbx_seq_one_letter_code
_entity_poly.pdbx_strand_id
1 'polypeptide(L)'
;MEIKEGKVIPVYRRVGPVLSISLFLFVLFLLILYPLTKNFPPVILIPILLILLAYYISKEAKDLNSKVKIISESIRSGEIFFQEEQTFEIGEIEIEGYYTGSGSHRSYSVKHIFKAERESRGIRAKVPFGPYYISVDKEGEGIIRMRGLRIKEGNLKGVVICGLTPSFEYEVERGGKLTISTQEDYSEMRVFPSGNSLKGEVKSFLRKARKVRVKFCSEDAESVLGEGENFSFELNPINERILVFSQKTSPKEITERLGLESCVCGVGEFLLELSLNLPLGRDVSSSLRVRGIPSTSSK
;
A
#
# COMPACT_ATOMS: atom_id res chain seq x y z
N MET A 1 -14.81 22.82 13.20
CA MET A 1 -14.98 21.83 12.12
C MET A 1 -14.75 20.47 12.76
N GLU A 2 -15.83 19.72 12.98
CA GLU A 2 -15.74 18.39 13.57
C GLU A 2 -14.96 17.51 12.61
N ILE A 3 -13.78 17.05 13.03
CA ILE A 3 -13.11 15.94 12.37
C ILE A 3 -14.10 14.78 12.51
N LYS A 4 -14.84 14.46 11.44
CA LYS A 4 -15.60 13.21 11.37
C LYS A 4 -14.67 12.10 11.80
N GLU A 5 -15.14 11.22 12.68
CA GLU A 5 -14.33 10.11 13.19
C GLU A 5 -13.73 9.34 12.01
N GLY A 6 -12.46 9.64 11.69
CA GLY A 6 -11.74 8.96 10.63
C GLY A 6 -11.72 7.47 10.98
N LYS A 7 -12.17 6.63 10.06
CA LYS A 7 -12.26 5.19 10.33
C LYS A 7 -10.88 4.67 10.68
N VAL A 8 -10.70 4.18 11.90
CA VAL A 8 -9.43 3.57 12.34
C VAL A 8 -9.30 2.19 11.68
N ILE A 9 -8.18 1.99 11.00
CA ILE A 9 -7.84 0.77 10.28
C ILE A 9 -6.52 0.24 10.84
N PRO A 10 -6.57 -0.75 11.75
CA PRO A 10 -5.37 -1.49 12.13
C PRO A 10 -4.90 -2.34 10.94
N VAL A 11 -3.61 -2.25 10.62
CA VAL A 11 -2.93 -3.11 9.66
C VAL A 11 -2.06 -4.08 10.44
N TYR A 12 -2.54 -5.32 10.53
CA TYR A 12 -1.83 -6.39 11.21
C TYR A 12 -0.88 -7.09 10.26
N ARG A 13 0.32 -7.40 10.75
CA ARG A 13 1.29 -8.20 10.01
C ARG A 13 0.79 -9.63 9.90
N ARG A 14 0.89 -10.22 8.71
CA ARG A 14 0.51 -11.63 8.52
C ARG A 14 1.44 -12.52 9.34
N VAL A 15 0.85 -13.30 10.24
CA VAL A 15 1.53 -14.41 10.90
C VAL A 15 1.30 -15.64 10.02
N GLY A 16 2.25 -15.96 9.15
CA GLY A 16 2.14 -17.13 8.30
C GLY A 16 2.04 -18.44 9.11
N PRO A 17 1.59 -19.55 8.50
CA PRO A 17 1.55 -20.87 9.14
C PRO A 17 2.94 -21.47 9.40
N VAL A 18 4.00 -20.65 9.43
CA VAL A 18 5.40 -21.08 9.55
C VAL A 18 5.59 -22.02 10.74
N LEU A 19 4.89 -21.76 11.85
CA LEU A 19 4.96 -22.56 13.07
C LEU A 19 4.26 -23.92 12.92
N SER A 20 3.09 -23.98 12.25
CA SER A 20 2.38 -25.24 11.99
C SER A 20 3.10 -26.08 10.92
N ILE A 21 3.65 -25.44 9.89
CA ILE A 21 4.47 -26.11 8.86
C ILE A 21 5.77 -26.64 9.47
N SER A 22 6.47 -25.85 10.29
CA SER A 22 7.71 -26.28 10.95
C SER A 22 7.46 -27.45 11.91
N LEU A 23 6.36 -27.41 12.67
CA LEU A 23 5.96 -28.50 13.54
C LEU A 23 5.61 -29.76 12.75
N PHE A 24 4.87 -29.62 11.64
CA PHE A 24 4.53 -30.74 10.77
C PHE A 24 5.77 -31.40 10.15
N LEU A 25 6.70 -30.59 9.63
CA LEU A 25 7.97 -31.06 9.08
C LEU A 25 8.83 -31.76 10.15
N PHE A 26 8.82 -31.28 11.39
CA PHE A 26 9.52 -31.94 12.50
C PHE A 26 8.92 -33.30 12.85
N VAL A 27 7.59 -33.42 12.90
CA VAL A 27 6.92 -34.70 13.15
C VAL A 27 7.21 -35.68 12.01
N LEU A 28 7.18 -35.22 10.75
CA LEU A 28 7.53 -36.03 9.59
C LEU A 28 8.99 -36.49 9.63
N PHE A 29 9.91 -35.61 10.03
CA PHE A 29 11.32 -35.93 10.25
C PHE A 29 11.50 -37.01 11.33
N LEU A 30 10.79 -36.91 12.46
CA LEU A 30 10.83 -37.91 13.54
C LEU A 30 10.30 -39.28 13.10
N LEU A 31 9.30 -39.33 12.22
CA LEU A 31 8.72 -40.59 11.75
C LEU A 31 9.60 -41.29 10.72
N ILE A 32 10.27 -40.53 9.84
CA ILE A 32 10.99 -41.10 8.68
C ILE A 32 12.49 -41.22 8.95
N LEU A 33 13.13 -40.16 9.42
CA LEU A 33 14.60 -40.04 9.43
C LEU A 33 15.22 -40.46 10.76
N TYR A 34 14.51 -40.28 11.88
CA TYR A 34 14.99 -40.68 13.21
C TYR A 34 15.40 -42.16 13.33
N PRO A 35 14.66 -43.17 12.81
CA PRO A 35 15.10 -44.56 12.88
C PRO A 35 16.37 -44.86 12.07
N LEU A 36 16.64 -44.06 11.03
CA LEU A 36 17.84 -44.17 10.17
C LEU A 36 19.07 -43.46 10.75
N THR A 37 18.87 -42.39 11.52
CA THR A 37 19.95 -41.52 12.04
C THR A 37 20.22 -41.72 13.53
N LYS A 38 19.84 -42.88 14.10
CA LYS A 38 19.91 -43.20 15.55
C LYS A 38 21.26 -42.88 16.23
N ASN A 39 22.36 -42.83 15.47
CA ASN A 39 23.72 -42.59 15.97
C ASN A 39 24.25 -41.16 15.69
N PHE A 40 23.46 -40.26 15.11
CA PHE A 40 23.87 -38.89 14.79
C PHE A 40 23.01 -37.84 15.52
N PRO A 41 23.38 -37.42 16.74
CA PRO A 41 22.69 -36.38 17.49
C PRO A 41 22.56 -35.01 16.79
N PRO A 42 23.47 -34.53 15.89
CA PRO A 42 23.29 -33.22 15.27
C PRO A 42 22.07 -33.12 14.33
N VAL A 43 21.52 -34.24 13.85
CA VAL A 43 20.39 -34.22 12.90
C VAL A 43 19.08 -33.83 13.61
N ILE A 44 18.96 -34.06 14.92
CA ILE A 44 17.79 -33.65 15.72
C ILE A 44 17.83 -32.16 16.06
N LEU A 45 19.01 -31.55 16.09
CA LEU A 45 19.20 -30.15 16.47
C LEU A 45 18.63 -29.16 15.43
N ILE A 46 18.76 -29.51 14.15
CA ILE A 46 18.32 -28.68 13.01
C ILE A 46 16.82 -28.35 13.08
N PRO A 47 15.91 -29.34 13.19
CA PRO A 47 14.49 -29.02 13.23
C PRO A 47 14.05 -28.33 14.52
N ILE A 48 14.71 -28.59 15.66
CA ILE A 48 14.47 -27.84 16.90
C ILE A 48 14.80 -26.35 16.70
N LEU A 49 15.93 -26.06 16.05
CA LEU A 49 16.33 -24.69 15.72
C LEU A 49 15.32 -24.01 14.78
N LEU A 50 14.80 -24.73 13.78
CA LEU A 50 13.77 -24.22 12.88
C LEU A 50 12.45 -23.91 13.60
N ILE A 51 12.02 -24.76 14.54
CA ILE A 51 10.83 -24.50 15.37
C ILE A 51 11.05 -23.27 16.25
N LEU A 52 12.22 -23.15 16.90
CA LEU A 52 12.53 -21.99 17.75
C LEU A 52 12.55 -20.70 16.92
N LEU A 53 13.12 -20.74 15.72
CA LEU A 53 13.12 -19.60 14.80
C LEU A 53 11.70 -19.23 14.36
N ALA A 54 10.89 -20.22 13.97
CA ALA A 54 9.48 -20.02 13.60
C ALA A 54 8.66 -19.45 14.77
N TYR A 55 8.89 -19.95 15.99
CA TYR A 55 8.28 -19.44 17.21
C TYR A 55 8.67 -18.00 17.49
N TYR A 56 9.96 -17.67 17.38
CA TYR A 56 10.46 -16.32 17.58
C TYR A 56 9.83 -15.33 16.58
N ILE A 57 9.80 -15.68 15.29
CA ILE A 57 9.20 -14.84 14.24
C ILE A 57 7.70 -14.64 14.49
N SER A 58 6.98 -15.69 14.87
CA SER A 58 5.55 -15.61 15.16
C SER A 58 5.26 -14.77 16.40
N LYS A 59 6.06 -14.93 17.47
CA LYS A 59 5.95 -14.18 18.71
C LYS A 59 6.16 -12.69 18.45
N GLU A 60 7.19 -12.33 17.68
CA GLU A 60 7.46 -10.94 17.32
C GLU A 60 6.29 -10.31 16.53
N ALA A 61 5.76 -11.02 15.53
CA ALA A 61 4.62 -10.51 14.76
C ALA A 61 3.35 -10.36 15.63
N LYS A 62 3.10 -11.29 16.55
CA LYS A 62 1.99 -11.20 17.52
C LYS A 62 2.15 -10.02 18.48
N ASP A 63 3.37 -9.78 18.97
CA ASP A 63 3.69 -8.63 19.83
C ASP A 63 3.49 -7.29 19.10
N LEU A 64 3.91 -7.18 17.85
CA LEU A 64 3.63 -5.99 17.05
C LEU A 64 2.12 -5.79 16.82
N ASN A 65 1.39 -6.87 16.52
CA ASN A 65 -0.05 -6.81 16.29
C ASN A 65 -0.82 -6.43 17.57
N SER A 66 -0.39 -6.87 18.75
CA SER A 66 -1.00 -6.46 20.01
C SER A 66 -0.78 -4.96 20.27
N LYS A 67 0.41 -4.42 20.00
CA LYS A 67 0.70 -2.98 20.09
C LYS A 67 -0.15 -2.14 19.14
N VAL A 68 -0.27 -2.58 17.87
CA VAL A 68 -1.14 -1.96 16.88
C VAL A 68 -2.59 -1.96 17.35
N LYS A 69 -3.07 -3.08 17.91
CA LYS A 69 -4.43 -3.19 18.45
C LYS A 69 -4.65 -2.19 19.60
N ILE A 70 -3.76 -2.17 20.60
CA ILE A 70 -3.83 -1.26 21.75
C ILE A 70 -3.93 0.20 21.28
N ILE A 71 -3.06 0.62 20.37
CA ILE A 71 -3.10 1.99 19.84
C ILE A 71 -4.39 2.24 19.05
N SER A 72 -4.83 1.30 18.23
CA SER A 72 -6.06 1.48 17.43
C SER A 72 -7.30 1.70 18.29
N GLU A 73 -7.42 0.98 19.41
CA GLU A 73 -8.52 1.12 20.37
C GLU A 73 -8.41 2.42 21.20
N SER A 74 -7.23 3.01 21.25
CA SER A 74 -6.97 4.26 21.98
C SER A 74 -7.28 5.54 21.19
N ILE A 75 -7.57 5.42 19.89
CA ILE A 75 -7.82 6.58 19.03
C ILE A 75 -9.29 6.96 19.11
N ARG A 76 -9.57 8.23 19.44
CA ARG A 76 -10.93 8.81 19.47
C ARG A 76 -10.91 10.20 18.89
N SER A 77 -11.84 10.49 17.98
CA SER A 77 -12.03 11.81 17.38
C SER A 77 -10.73 12.44 16.79
N GLY A 78 -9.85 11.62 16.19
CA GLY A 78 -8.59 12.08 15.62
C GLY A 78 -7.47 12.37 16.63
N GLU A 79 -7.67 12.03 17.91
CA GLU A 79 -6.65 12.08 18.95
C GLU A 79 -6.28 10.68 19.43
N ILE A 80 -5.03 10.50 19.82
CA ILE A 80 -4.44 9.27 20.35
C ILE A 80 -4.28 9.46 21.86
N PHE A 81 -4.86 8.55 22.65
CA PHE A 81 -4.79 8.60 24.11
C PHE A 81 -3.87 7.50 24.63
N PHE A 82 -2.71 7.86 25.16
CA PHE A 82 -1.77 6.89 25.73
C PHE A 82 -2.09 6.62 27.20
N GLN A 83 -1.91 5.38 27.64
CA GLN A 83 -2.06 5.00 29.06
C GLN A 83 -0.94 5.59 29.92
N GLU A 84 0.26 5.69 29.35
CA GLU A 84 1.46 6.24 29.96
C GLU A 84 2.08 7.25 29.01
N GLU A 85 2.91 8.14 29.52
CA GLU A 85 3.58 9.15 28.71
C GLU A 85 4.47 8.49 27.65
N GLN A 86 4.27 8.85 26.38
CA GLN A 86 5.04 8.31 25.27
C GLN A 86 5.91 9.40 24.64
N THR A 87 7.12 9.02 24.25
CA THR A 87 7.97 9.81 23.34
C THR A 87 7.65 9.41 21.89
N PHE A 88 7.28 10.39 21.07
CA PHE A 88 6.91 10.15 19.68
C PHE A 88 7.45 11.23 18.74
N GLU A 89 7.68 10.82 17.50
CA GLU A 89 8.15 11.68 16.42
C GLU A 89 7.01 11.87 15.42
N ILE A 90 6.91 13.07 14.86
CA ILE A 90 5.97 13.40 13.78
C ILE A 90 6.77 13.81 12.57
N GLY A 91 6.40 13.29 11.40
CA GLY A 91 7.08 13.60 10.16
C GLY A 91 6.48 12.81 8.99
N GLU A 92 7.31 12.52 8.00
CA GLU A 92 6.92 11.76 6.81
C GLU A 92 7.44 10.33 6.91
N ILE A 93 6.56 9.36 6.65
CA ILE A 93 6.94 7.97 6.47
C ILE A 93 6.92 7.62 4.99
N GLU A 94 7.99 6.96 4.55
CA GLU A 94 8.10 6.33 3.24
C GLU A 94 8.29 4.82 3.45
N ILE A 95 7.48 4.04 2.75
CA ILE A 95 7.49 2.58 2.76
C ILE A 95 7.65 2.11 1.32
N GLU A 96 8.76 1.45 1.03
CA GLU A 96 9.11 0.94 -0.29
C GLU A 96 9.12 -0.59 -0.23
N GLY A 97 8.32 -1.22 -1.09
CA GLY A 97 8.33 -2.67 -1.33
C GLY A 97 8.99 -2.94 -2.66
N TYR A 98 9.90 -3.91 -2.72
CA TYR A 98 10.60 -4.25 -3.96
C TYR A 98 11.03 -5.72 -3.96
N TYR A 99 11.17 -6.28 -5.16
CA TYR A 99 11.71 -7.63 -5.34
C TYR A 99 13.22 -7.58 -5.63
N THR A 100 13.97 -8.44 -4.95
CA THR A 100 15.38 -8.67 -5.23
C THR A 100 15.60 -10.07 -5.82
N GLY A 101 16.51 -10.19 -6.78
CA GLY A 101 16.81 -11.43 -7.50
C GLY A 101 16.06 -11.58 -8.83
N SER A 102 16.37 -12.64 -9.57
CA SER A 102 15.82 -12.89 -10.92
C SER A 102 15.04 -14.20 -10.99
N GLY A 103 13.92 -14.21 -11.71
CA GLY A 103 13.13 -15.41 -11.99
C GLY A 103 12.41 -15.97 -10.76
N SER A 104 12.46 -17.29 -10.57
CA SER A 104 11.73 -18.00 -9.52
C SER A 104 12.28 -17.79 -8.09
N HIS A 105 13.47 -17.21 -7.94
CA HIS A 105 14.14 -17.01 -6.65
C HIS A 105 14.06 -15.56 -6.16
N ARG A 106 13.04 -14.80 -6.59
CA ARG A 106 12.84 -13.43 -6.13
C ARG A 106 12.44 -13.40 -4.65
N SER A 107 13.05 -12.51 -3.88
CA SER A 107 12.69 -12.25 -2.50
C SER A 107 12.08 -10.87 -2.37
N TYR A 108 10.90 -10.80 -1.76
CA TYR A 108 10.25 -9.53 -1.46
C TYR A 108 10.90 -8.88 -0.24
N SER A 109 11.32 -7.63 -0.38
CA SER A 109 11.97 -6.83 0.65
C SER A 109 11.17 -5.56 0.90
N VAL A 110 11.25 -5.05 2.13
CA VAL A 110 10.59 -3.80 2.51
C VAL A 110 11.61 -2.90 3.17
N LYS A 111 11.62 -1.63 2.74
CA LYS A 111 12.42 -0.57 3.33
C LYS A 111 11.49 0.49 3.92
N HIS A 112 11.82 0.91 5.13
CA HIS A 112 11.09 1.94 5.85
C HIS A 112 12.02 3.11 6.12
N ILE A 113 11.58 4.31 5.75
CA ILE A 113 12.27 5.55 6.08
C ILE A 113 11.27 6.44 6.81
N PHE A 114 11.66 6.94 7.99
CA PHE A 114 10.87 7.92 8.72
C PHE A 114 11.70 9.20 8.85
N LYS A 115 11.28 10.25 8.16
CA LYS A 115 11.90 11.57 8.20
C LYS A 115 11.20 12.40 9.28
N ALA A 116 11.77 12.40 10.49
CA ALA A 116 11.21 13.14 11.62
C ALA A 116 11.33 14.66 11.39
N GLU A 117 10.23 15.38 11.55
CA GLU A 117 10.19 16.85 11.52
C GLU A 117 10.24 17.43 12.94
N ARG A 118 9.55 16.76 13.88
CA ARG A 118 9.49 17.17 15.29
C ARG A 118 9.38 15.96 16.21
N GLU A 119 9.91 16.12 17.42
CA GLU A 119 9.76 15.17 18.51
C GLU A 119 8.89 15.80 19.60
N SER A 120 8.04 14.99 20.22
CA SER A 120 7.15 15.43 21.29
C SER A 120 6.96 14.30 22.28
N ARG A 121 6.57 14.69 23.49
CA ARG A 121 6.30 13.76 24.59
C ARG A 121 4.97 14.11 25.23
N GLY A 122 4.19 13.10 25.58
CA GLY A 122 2.91 13.32 26.27
C GLY A 122 2.04 12.07 26.34
N ILE A 123 0.95 12.21 27.10
CA ILE A 123 -0.12 11.20 27.23
C ILE A 123 -1.20 11.32 26.15
N ARG A 124 -1.11 12.35 25.30
CA ARG A 124 -2.03 12.58 24.18
C ARG A 124 -1.26 13.08 22.97
N ALA A 125 -1.71 12.70 21.78
CA ALA A 125 -1.21 13.22 20.52
C ALA A 125 -2.34 13.40 19.51
N LYS A 126 -2.22 14.38 18.62
CA LYS A 126 -3.13 14.51 17.48
C LYS A 126 -2.64 13.62 16.33
N VAL A 127 -3.57 12.94 15.66
CA VAL A 127 -3.24 12.18 14.46
C VAL A 127 -2.78 13.17 13.37
N PRO A 128 -1.59 12.97 12.79
CA PRO A 128 -1.12 13.84 11.73
C PRO A 128 -1.82 13.48 10.43
N PHE A 129 -2.81 14.30 10.06
CA PHE A 129 -3.43 14.27 8.74
C PHE A 129 -2.62 15.10 7.76
N GLY A 130 -2.57 14.65 6.51
CA GLY A 130 -1.90 15.37 5.44
C GLY A 130 -2.04 14.67 4.10
N PRO A 131 -1.45 15.27 3.04
CA PRO A 131 -1.41 14.64 1.73
C PRO A 131 -0.62 13.33 1.80
N TYR A 132 -0.96 12.43 0.89
CA TYR A 132 -0.30 11.14 0.75
C TYR A 132 0.01 10.88 -0.72
N TYR A 133 0.91 9.93 -0.94
CA TYR A 133 1.23 9.34 -2.23
C TYR A 133 1.21 7.82 -2.08
N ILE A 134 0.48 7.13 -2.94
CA ILE A 134 0.42 5.67 -2.98
C ILE A 134 0.61 5.27 -4.44
N SER A 135 1.60 4.42 -4.67
CA SER A 135 2.00 3.86 -5.96
C SER A 135 2.41 2.42 -5.68
N VAL A 136 1.44 1.50 -5.67
CA VAL A 136 1.68 0.10 -5.31
C VAL A 136 0.98 -0.81 -6.30
N ASP A 137 1.73 -1.76 -6.85
CA ASP A 137 1.24 -2.73 -7.79
C ASP A 137 0.48 -3.88 -7.10
N LYS A 138 0.07 -4.89 -7.88
CA LYS A 138 -0.67 -6.06 -7.37
C LYS A 138 0.19 -7.00 -6.53
N GLU A 139 1.50 -7.01 -6.77
CA GLU A 139 2.42 -7.89 -6.06
C GLU A 139 2.89 -7.30 -4.73
N GLY A 140 2.78 -5.99 -4.57
CA GLY A 140 3.18 -5.21 -3.40
C GLY A 140 4.40 -4.33 -3.63
N GLU A 141 4.93 -4.31 -4.85
CA GLU A 141 6.06 -3.46 -5.25
C GLU A 141 5.60 -2.01 -5.43
N GLY A 142 6.48 -1.09 -5.08
CA GLY A 142 6.24 0.35 -5.15
C GLY A 142 6.29 1.03 -3.78
N ILE A 143 5.77 2.25 -3.73
CA ILE A 143 6.04 3.23 -2.68
C ILE A 143 4.76 3.79 -2.09
N ILE A 144 4.75 3.92 -0.76
CA ILE A 144 3.75 4.67 -0.01
C ILE A 144 4.45 5.77 0.77
N ARG A 145 4.03 7.03 0.57
CA ARG A 145 4.48 8.18 1.37
C ARG A 145 3.29 8.87 2.03
N MET A 146 3.41 9.18 3.31
CA MET A 146 2.36 9.91 4.03
C MET A 146 2.89 10.56 5.31
N ARG A 147 2.14 11.53 5.84
CA ARG A 147 2.42 12.11 7.14
C ARG A 147 2.03 11.13 8.26
N GLY A 148 2.89 11.00 9.25
CA GLY A 148 2.75 9.98 10.30
C GLY A 148 3.36 10.40 11.64
N LEU A 149 2.92 9.69 12.67
CA LEU A 149 3.47 9.73 14.02
C LEU A 149 4.07 8.35 14.33
N ARG A 150 5.32 8.32 14.80
CA ARG A 150 6.02 7.08 15.20
C ARG A 150 6.33 7.12 16.68
N ILE A 151 5.94 6.07 17.40
CA ILE A 151 6.31 5.91 18.81
C ILE A 151 7.77 5.42 18.90
N LYS A 152 8.61 6.17 19.61
CA LYS A 152 10.08 5.99 19.63
C LYS A 152 10.55 5.05 20.74
N GLU A 153 9.86 5.09 21.88
CA GLU A 153 10.29 4.44 23.13
C GLU A 153 9.12 3.70 23.81
N GLY A 154 9.44 2.95 24.87
CA GLY A 154 8.45 2.22 25.66
C GLY A 154 7.88 0.97 24.99
N ASN A 155 6.80 0.44 25.58
CA ASN A 155 6.17 -0.81 25.17
C ASN A 155 5.52 -0.72 23.78
N LEU A 156 5.16 0.48 23.33
CA LEU A 156 4.49 0.73 22.05
C LEU A 156 5.47 1.17 20.94
N LYS A 157 6.78 1.07 21.21
CA LYS A 157 7.84 1.39 20.26
C LYS A 157 7.64 0.70 18.91
N GLY A 158 7.81 1.48 17.84
CA GLY A 158 7.74 1.02 16.47
C GLY A 158 6.33 0.94 15.89
N VAL A 159 5.30 1.38 16.64
CA VAL A 159 3.98 1.65 16.05
C VAL A 159 3.99 2.99 15.34
N VAL A 160 3.37 3.01 14.16
CA VAL A 160 3.19 4.18 13.31
C VAL A 160 1.69 4.43 13.12
N ILE A 161 1.29 5.70 13.23
CA ILE A 161 -0.08 6.18 13.07
C ILE A 161 -0.10 7.25 12.00
N CYS A 162 -0.90 7.06 10.95
CA CYS A 162 -1.00 8.00 9.84
C CYS A 162 -2.45 8.37 9.56
N GLY A 163 -2.71 9.67 9.33
CA GLY A 163 -4.01 10.15 8.89
C GLY A 163 -4.05 10.33 7.37
N LEU A 164 -4.86 9.54 6.68
CA LEU A 164 -5.12 9.70 5.25
C LEU A 164 -6.28 10.67 5.05
N THR A 165 -5.95 11.87 4.60
CA THR A 165 -6.93 12.87 4.15
C THR A 165 -6.55 13.27 2.73
N PRO A 166 -7.53 13.30 1.80
CA PRO A 166 -7.26 13.70 0.43
C PRO A 166 -7.19 15.22 0.32
N SER A 167 -6.16 15.81 0.94
CA SER A 167 -5.84 17.23 0.91
C SER A 167 -4.96 17.55 -0.31
N PHE A 168 -5.46 17.22 -1.49
CA PHE A 168 -4.82 17.48 -2.78
C PHE A 168 -5.86 17.65 -3.88
N GLU A 169 -5.48 18.30 -4.97
CA GLU A 169 -6.29 18.46 -6.17
C GLU A 169 -5.52 17.97 -7.39
N TYR A 170 -6.23 17.38 -8.36
CA TYR A 170 -5.61 16.95 -9.61
C TYR A 170 -5.73 18.02 -10.69
N GLU A 171 -4.58 18.33 -11.30
CA GLU A 171 -4.49 19.11 -12.53
C GLU A 171 -4.18 18.16 -13.69
N VAL A 172 -4.84 18.38 -14.83
CA VAL A 172 -4.69 17.53 -16.03
C VAL A 172 -4.19 18.39 -17.19
N GLU A 173 -3.16 17.94 -17.89
CA GLU A 173 -2.65 18.64 -19.06
C GLU A 173 -3.65 18.65 -20.23
N ARG A 174 -3.43 19.56 -21.19
CA ARG A 174 -4.17 19.63 -22.47
C ARG A 174 -5.69 19.72 -22.32
N GLY A 175 -6.15 20.31 -21.21
CA GLY A 175 -7.58 20.46 -20.92
C GLY A 175 -8.31 19.12 -20.76
N GLY A 176 -7.60 18.03 -20.41
CA GLY A 176 -8.20 16.73 -20.15
C GLY A 176 -8.63 15.96 -21.40
N LYS A 177 -8.25 16.37 -22.61
CA LYS A 177 -8.58 15.63 -23.84
C LYS A 177 -7.38 14.84 -24.36
N LEU A 178 -7.60 13.55 -24.63
CA LEU A 178 -6.65 12.67 -25.29
C LEU A 178 -7.32 11.92 -26.44
N THR A 179 -6.63 11.81 -27.56
CA THR A 179 -7.12 11.05 -28.72
C THR A 179 -6.06 10.08 -29.19
N ILE A 180 -6.49 8.89 -29.59
CA ILE A 180 -5.66 7.86 -30.18
C ILE A 180 -6.37 7.31 -31.40
N SER A 181 -5.62 7.05 -32.47
CA SER A 181 -6.18 6.59 -33.74
C SER A 181 -5.18 5.70 -34.46
N THR A 182 -5.69 4.62 -35.05
CA THR A 182 -4.98 3.80 -36.03
C THR A 182 -5.63 4.02 -37.41
N GLN A 183 -5.29 3.20 -38.40
CA GLN A 183 -5.95 3.26 -39.70
C GLN A 183 -7.45 2.92 -39.64
N GLU A 184 -7.88 2.13 -38.66
CA GLU A 184 -9.25 1.59 -38.61
C GLU A 184 -9.97 1.80 -37.27
N ASP A 185 -9.24 2.20 -36.22
CA ASP A 185 -9.78 2.42 -34.89
C ASP A 185 -9.56 3.87 -34.45
N TYR A 186 -10.51 4.41 -33.70
CA TYR A 186 -10.42 5.74 -33.07
C TYR A 186 -10.93 5.68 -31.65
N SER A 187 -10.25 6.36 -30.73
CA SER A 187 -10.75 6.57 -29.38
C SER A 187 -10.39 7.96 -28.85
N GLU A 188 -11.35 8.59 -28.19
CA GLU A 188 -11.22 9.85 -27.50
C GLU A 188 -11.55 9.67 -26.03
N MET A 189 -10.65 10.12 -25.17
CA MET A 189 -10.86 10.24 -23.73
C MET A 189 -10.98 11.70 -23.34
N ARG A 190 -12.00 12.02 -22.54
CA ARG A 190 -12.14 13.31 -21.87
C ARG A 190 -12.10 13.10 -20.36
N VAL A 191 -11.38 13.98 -19.68
CA VAL A 191 -11.11 13.90 -18.25
C VAL A 191 -11.54 15.21 -17.62
N PHE A 192 -12.26 15.09 -16.52
CA PHE A 192 -12.83 16.17 -15.75
C PHE A 192 -12.30 16.06 -14.32
N PRO A 193 -11.24 16.80 -13.97
CA PRO A 193 -10.80 16.89 -12.58
C PRO A 193 -11.89 17.53 -11.72
N SER A 194 -12.13 16.95 -10.55
CA SER A 194 -13.15 17.38 -9.60
C SER A 194 -12.56 17.36 -8.19
N GLY A 195 -11.75 18.38 -7.88
CA GLY A 195 -10.99 18.44 -6.63
C GLY A 195 -9.99 17.29 -6.54
N ASN A 196 -10.16 16.43 -5.54
CA ASN A 196 -9.29 15.27 -5.26
C ASN A 196 -9.66 13.99 -6.04
N SER A 197 -10.68 14.05 -6.90
CA SER A 197 -11.09 12.95 -7.79
C SER A 197 -10.86 13.29 -9.26
N LEU A 198 -10.75 12.27 -10.10
CA LEU A 198 -10.82 12.39 -11.56
C LEU A 198 -12.01 11.62 -12.09
N LYS A 199 -12.80 12.24 -12.96
CA LYS A 199 -13.82 11.56 -13.75
C LYS A 199 -13.44 11.59 -15.21
N GLY A 200 -13.84 10.60 -15.98
CA GLY A 200 -13.63 10.64 -17.41
C GLY A 200 -14.61 9.80 -18.20
N GLU A 201 -14.66 10.09 -19.49
CA GLU A 201 -15.47 9.41 -20.48
C GLU A 201 -14.59 9.01 -21.65
N VAL A 202 -14.77 7.79 -22.12
CA VAL A 202 -14.13 7.24 -23.30
C VAL A 202 -15.20 6.99 -24.35
N LYS A 203 -14.98 7.56 -25.54
CA LYS A 203 -15.79 7.31 -26.73
C LYS A 203 -14.91 6.75 -27.83
N SER A 204 -15.27 5.60 -28.36
CA SER A 204 -14.46 4.90 -29.35
C SER A 204 -15.30 4.34 -30.48
N PHE A 205 -14.63 4.15 -31.61
CA PHE A 205 -15.11 3.41 -32.76
C PHE A 205 -14.04 2.36 -33.09
N LEU A 206 -14.34 1.10 -32.82
CA LEU A 206 -13.37 0.00 -32.98
C LEU A 206 -13.81 -0.94 -34.09
N ARG A 207 -12.89 -1.24 -35.01
CA ARG A 207 -13.04 -2.26 -36.06
C ARG A 207 -12.08 -3.43 -35.86
N LYS A 208 -10.85 -3.15 -35.47
CA LYS A 208 -9.79 -4.15 -35.25
C LYS A 208 -9.44 -4.32 -33.78
N ALA A 209 -9.36 -3.23 -33.04
CA ALA A 209 -9.11 -3.29 -31.60
C ALA A 209 -10.24 -4.02 -30.86
N ARG A 210 -9.88 -4.84 -29.88
CA ARG A 210 -10.86 -5.60 -29.07
C ARG A 210 -11.55 -4.73 -28.05
N LYS A 211 -10.80 -3.81 -27.45
CA LYS A 211 -11.25 -2.89 -26.42
C LYS A 211 -10.28 -1.73 -26.26
N VAL A 212 -10.78 -0.66 -25.65
CA VAL A 212 -9.99 0.42 -25.12
C VAL A 212 -9.78 0.20 -23.62
N ARG A 213 -8.62 0.58 -23.11
CA ARG A 213 -8.31 0.52 -21.67
C ARG A 213 -7.75 1.84 -21.21
N VAL A 214 -8.22 2.29 -20.05
CA VAL A 214 -7.67 3.45 -19.34
C VAL A 214 -6.96 3.00 -18.08
N LYS A 215 -5.72 3.47 -17.91
CA LYS A 215 -4.91 3.22 -16.72
C LYS A 215 -4.44 4.54 -16.10
N PHE A 216 -4.30 4.55 -14.79
CA PHE A 216 -3.60 5.59 -14.06
C PHE A 216 -2.27 5.02 -13.57
N CYS A 217 -1.18 5.61 -14.03
CA CYS A 217 0.16 5.07 -13.91
C CYS A 217 1.08 6.04 -13.17
N SER A 218 1.95 5.47 -12.36
CA SER A 218 3.14 6.10 -11.80
C SER A 218 4.38 5.40 -12.38
N GLU A 219 5.56 5.72 -11.86
CA GLU A 219 6.79 5.00 -12.20
C GLU A 219 6.76 3.55 -11.69
N ASP A 220 6.20 3.31 -10.50
CA ASP A 220 6.25 1.98 -9.86
C ASP A 220 5.03 1.09 -10.15
N ALA A 221 3.87 1.68 -10.47
CA ALA A 221 2.62 0.94 -10.48
C ALA A 221 1.60 1.48 -11.49
N GLU A 222 0.60 0.65 -11.81
CA GLU A 222 -0.55 1.03 -12.62
C GLU A 222 -1.86 0.58 -11.97
N SER A 223 -2.90 1.37 -12.15
CA SER A 223 -4.27 1.07 -11.74
C SER A 223 -5.21 1.15 -12.94
N VAL A 224 -5.95 0.07 -13.22
CA VAL A 224 -6.92 0.05 -14.31
C VAL A 224 -8.19 0.77 -13.86
N LEU A 225 -8.56 1.86 -14.56
CA LEU A 225 -9.77 2.63 -14.23
C LEU A 225 -11.01 2.14 -14.99
N GLY A 226 -10.80 1.50 -16.15
CA GLY A 226 -11.88 0.94 -16.94
C GLY A 226 -11.40 0.34 -18.27
N GLU A 227 -12.22 -0.55 -18.82
CA GLU A 227 -12.01 -1.12 -20.15
C GLU A 227 -13.33 -1.40 -20.87
N GLY A 228 -13.33 -1.30 -22.19
CA GLY A 228 -14.51 -1.45 -23.04
C GLY A 228 -14.39 -0.63 -24.32
N GLU A 229 -15.47 -0.54 -25.09
CA GLU A 229 -15.51 0.33 -26.28
C GLU A 229 -15.88 1.78 -25.89
N ASN A 230 -16.98 1.94 -25.17
CA ASN A 230 -17.48 3.22 -24.65
C ASN A 230 -17.78 3.05 -23.17
N PHE A 231 -17.19 3.87 -22.30
CA PHE A 231 -17.39 3.76 -20.86
C PHE A 231 -17.02 5.05 -20.14
N SER A 232 -17.49 5.18 -18.90
CA SER A 232 -17.07 6.22 -17.97
C SER A 232 -16.23 5.59 -16.86
N PHE A 233 -15.32 6.36 -16.28
CA PHE A 233 -14.49 5.94 -15.16
C PHE A 233 -14.37 7.03 -14.11
N GLU A 234 -14.05 6.63 -12.88
CA GLU A 234 -13.79 7.53 -11.77
C GLU A 234 -12.59 7.02 -10.96
N LEU A 235 -11.62 7.90 -10.72
CA LEU A 235 -10.58 7.71 -9.73
C LEU A 235 -10.99 8.47 -8.47
N ASN A 236 -11.39 7.72 -7.46
CA ASN A 236 -11.73 8.27 -6.15
C ASN A 236 -10.53 8.20 -5.20
N PRO A 237 -10.27 9.24 -4.41
CA PRO A 237 -9.22 9.21 -3.41
C PRO A 237 -9.63 8.33 -2.22
N ILE A 238 -8.63 7.97 -1.43
CA ILE A 238 -8.84 7.37 -0.12
C ILE A 238 -9.31 8.46 0.85
N ASN A 239 -10.57 8.35 1.27
CA ASN A 239 -11.23 9.30 2.18
C ASN A 239 -11.04 8.93 3.65
N GLU A 240 -10.62 9.91 4.46
CA GLU A 240 -10.68 10.00 5.94
C GLU A 240 -10.49 8.67 6.70
N ARG A 241 -9.27 8.12 6.64
CA ARG A 241 -8.88 6.89 7.34
C ARG A 241 -7.68 7.14 8.24
N ILE A 242 -7.67 6.49 9.40
CA ILE A 242 -6.51 6.49 10.29
C ILE A 242 -5.88 5.11 10.21
N LEU A 243 -4.68 5.03 9.62
CA LEU A 243 -3.92 3.80 9.55
C LEU A 243 -3.07 3.66 10.82
N VAL A 244 -3.13 2.48 11.44
CA VAL A 244 -2.25 2.13 12.56
C VAL A 244 -1.52 0.85 12.19
N PHE A 245 -0.19 0.88 12.18
CA PHE A 245 0.62 -0.24 11.71
C PHE A 245 1.99 -0.25 12.39
N SER A 246 2.77 -1.29 12.14
CA SER A 246 4.12 -1.40 12.69
C SER A 246 5.15 -0.92 11.67
N GLN A 247 6.33 -0.48 12.13
CA GLN A 247 7.47 -0.15 11.28
C GLN A 247 8.05 -1.34 10.47
N LYS A 248 7.39 -2.50 10.47
CA LYS A 248 7.69 -3.68 9.66
C LYS A 248 6.57 -4.03 8.66
N THR A 249 5.53 -3.21 8.58
CA THR A 249 4.35 -3.48 7.76
C THR A 249 4.63 -3.14 6.30
N SER A 250 4.35 -4.07 5.39
CA SER A 250 4.61 -3.88 3.95
C SER A 250 3.56 -3.00 3.26
N PRO A 251 3.88 -2.38 2.10
CA PRO A 251 2.90 -1.72 1.25
C PRO A 251 1.72 -2.62 0.90
N LYS A 252 1.99 -3.89 0.57
CA LYS A 252 0.97 -4.90 0.30
C LYS A 252 -0.01 -5.09 1.45
N GLU A 253 0.47 -5.20 2.68
CA GLU A 253 -0.39 -5.35 3.86
C GLU A 253 -1.30 -4.12 4.03
N ILE A 254 -0.80 -2.92 3.70
CA ILE A 254 -1.57 -1.68 3.75
C ILE A 254 -2.65 -1.66 2.66
N THR A 255 -2.31 -1.94 1.40
CA THR A 255 -3.27 -1.93 0.28
C THR A 255 -4.34 -2.99 0.44
N GLU A 256 -3.98 -4.22 0.82
CA GLU A 256 -4.93 -5.30 1.12
C GLU A 256 -5.91 -4.88 2.23
N ARG A 257 -5.41 -4.22 3.28
CA ARG A 257 -6.27 -3.77 4.39
C ARG A 257 -7.21 -2.63 3.99
N LEU A 258 -6.79 -1.81 3.03
CA LEU A 258 -7.62 -0.77 2.43
C LEU A 258 -8.65 -1.31 1.43
N GLY A 259 -8.52 -2.57 1.00
CA GLY A 259 -9.36 -3.24 0.01
C GLY A 259 -8.93 -2.93 -1.43
N LEU A 260 -7.65 -2.66 -1.65
CA LEU A 260 -7.08 -2.23 -2.93
C LEU A 260 -6.14 -3.31 -3.45
N GLU A 261 -6.36 -3.78 -4.68
CA GLU A 261 -5.50 -4.78 -5.33
C GLU A 261 -4.21 -4.12 -5.85
N SER A 262 -4.36 -3.01 -6.56
CA SER A 262 -3.30 -2.08 -6.95
C SER A 262 -3.82 -0.67 -6.70
N CYS A 263 -2.93 0.29 -6.42
CA CYS A 263 -3.33 1.65 -6.14
C CYS A 263 -2.28 2.66 -6.60
N VAL A 264 -2.74 3.60 -7.42
CA VAL A 264 -1.98 4.80 -7.81
C VAL A 264 -2.86 6.00 -7.50
N CYS A 265 -2.48 6.82 -6.52
CA CYS A 265 -3.20 8.05 -6.16
C CYS A 265 -2.37 8.94 -5.24
N GLY A 266 -2.77 10.21 -5.14
CA GLY A 266 -2.21 11.15 -4.17
C GLY A 266 -1.50 12.34 -4.82
N VAL A 267 -0.54 12.91 -4.09
CA VAL A 267 0.30 14.02 -4.57
C VAL A 267 1.49 13.52 -5.38
N GLY A 268 1.82 14.17 -6.49
CA GLY A 268 2.91 13.76 -7.36
C GLY A 268 2.56 13.90 -8.83
N GLU A 269 3.39 13.34 -9.70
CA GLU A 269 3.15 13.27 -11.13
C GLU A 269 2.73 11.85 -11.53
N PHE A 270 1.74 11.78 -12.40
CA PHE A 270 1.14 10.54 -12.88
C PHE A 270 0.83 10.65 -14.37
N LEU A 271 0.59 9.50 -14.99
CA LEU A 271 0.14 9.40 -16.37
C LEU A 271 -1.25 8.76 -16.40
N LEU A 272 -2.17 9.39 -17.11
CA LEU A 272 -3.43 8.78 -17.50
C LEU A 272 -3.27 8.24 -18.92
N GLU A 273 -3.14 6.92 -19.04
CA GLU A 273 -2.88 6.22 -20.29
C GLU A 273 -4.17 5.70 -20.91
N LEU A 274 -4.35 5.99 -22.21
CA LEU A 274 -5.39 5.42 -23.06
C LEU A 274 -4.72 4.46 -24.05
N SER A 275 -5.15 3.19 -24.05
CA SER A 275 -4.59 2.15 -24.92
C SER A 275 -5.67 1.44 -25.74
N LEU A 276 -5.35 1.16 -27.00
CA LEU A 276 -6.13 0.30 -27.90
C LEU A 276 -5.54 -1.11 -27.86
N ASN A 277 -6.34 -2.08 -27.41
CA ASN A 277 -5.90 -3.48 -27.35
C ASN A 277 -6.06 -4.15 -28.70
N LEU A 278 -4.95 -4.46 -29.38
CA LEU A 278 -4.96 -5.04 -30.73
C LEU A 278 -4.81 -6.57 -30.68
N PRO A 279 -5.58 -7.33 -31.47
CA PRO A 279 -5.57 -8.79 -31.43
C PRO A 279 -4.27 -9.43 -31.93
N LEU A 280 -3.54 -8.78 -32.83
CA LEU A 280 -2.38 -9.32 -33.56
C LEU A 280 -1.22 -8.31 -33.68
N GLY A 281 -1.12 -7.36 -32.75
CA GLY A 281 -0.12 -6.30 -32.77
C GLY A 281 0.23 -5.81 -31.37
N ARG A 282 1.18 -4.89 -31.28
CA ARG A 282 1.43 -4.17 -30.01
C ARG A 282 0.28 -3.21 -29.75
N ASP A 283 -0.14 -3.13 -28.49
CA ASP A 283 -1.12 -2.13 -28.08
C ASP A 283 -0.59 -0.73 -28.44
N VAL A 284 -1.48 0.10 -28.98
CA VAL A 284 -1.17 1.50 -29.27
C VAL A 284 -1.62 2.28 -28.05
N SER A 285 -0.74 3.07 -27.44
CA SER A 285 -1.06 3.89 -26.27
C SER A 285 -0.67 5.35 -26.47
N SER A 286 -1.38 6.20 -25.75
CA SER A 286 -1.08 7.62 -25.59
C SER A 286 -1.39 8.00 -24.14
N SER A 287 -0.76 9.05 -23.62
CA SER A 287 -0.89 9.44 -22.21
C SER A 287 -1.09 10.94 -22.03
N LEU A 288 -1.85 11.31 -21.01
CA LEU A 288 -1.89 12.65 -20.45
C LEU A 288 -1.14 12.69 -19.12
N ARG A 289 -0.37 13.75 -18.89
CA ARG A 289 0.18 13.98 -17.55
C ARG A 289 -0.92 14.52 -16.64
N VAL A 290 -0.93 13.99 -15.43
CA VAL A 290 -1.79 14.41 -14.33
C VAL A 290 -0.91 14.72 -13.15
N ARG A 291 -1.14 15.86 -12.49
CA ARG A 291 -0.39 16.26 -11.32
C ARG A 291 -1.31 16.38 -10.11
N GLY A 292 -1.04 15.63 -9.06
CA GLY A 292 -1.67 15.80 -7.76
C GLY A 292 -0.91 16.85 -6.94
N ILE A 293 -1.54 17.97 -6.64
CA ILE A 293 -0.93 19.07 -5.90
C ILE A 293 -1.58 19.16 -4.53
N PRO A 294 -0.82 19.29 -3.42
CA PRO A 294 -1.42 19.54 -2.10
C PRO A 294 -2.38 20.72 -2.15
N SER A 295 -3.60 20.54 -1.64
CA SER A 295 -4.58 21.62 -1.64
C SER A 295 -4.13 22.68 -0.63
N THR A 296 -3.93 23.91 -1.09
CA THR A 296 -3.59 25.06 -0.23
C THR A 296 -4.73 25.48 0.71
N SER A 297 -5.89 24.82 0.60
CA SER A 297 -6.99 24.99 1.53
C SER A 297 -6.73 24.20 2.82
N SER A 298 -5.94 24.79 3.73
CA SER A 298 -6.13 24.52 5.16
C SER A 298 -7.49 25.09 5.56
N LYS A 299 -8.54 24.27 5.50
CA LYS A 299 -9.82 24.58 6.15
C LYS A 299 -10.32 23.34 6.87
#